data_AF-Q1RGL8-F1
#
_entry.id   AF-Q1RGL8-F1
#
_cell.length_a   1.000
_cell.length_b   1.000
_cell.length_c   1.000
_cell.angle_alpha   90.00
_cell.angle_beta   90.00
_cell.angle_gamma   90.00
#
_symmetry.space_group_name_H-M   'P 1'
#
loop_
_entity.id
_entity.type
_entity.pdbx_description
1 polymer ?
#
loop_
_entity_poly.entity_id
_entity_poly.type
_entity_poly.pdbx_seq_one_letter_code
_entity_poly.pdbx_strand_id
1 'polypeptide(L)'
;MLNKDRLPKELNNKELKKALNVLEVINLSDEEREEYENRLNWLRIEASAVKRAEERGKAEGKVEGKAELIQMMIKQGKTIEQIIEFTGLPKEEIEELKLE
;
A
#
# COMPACT_ATOMS: atom_id res chain seq x y z
N MET A 1 -28.34 -7.28 -25.07
CA MET A 1 -28.52 -7.62 -23.64
C MET A 1 -29.29 -6.50 -22.93
N LEU A 2 -29.96 -6.79 -21.81
CA LEU A 2 -30.56 -5.77 -20.94
C LEU A 2 -29.48 -4.83 -20.42
N ASN A 3 -29.70 -3.52 -20.47
CA ASN A 3 -28.75 -2.52 -20.02
C ASN A 3 -28.91 -2.27 -18.51
N LYS A 4 -27.88 -2.60 -17.72
CA LYS A 4 -27.87 -2.45 -16.26
C LYS A 4 -28.05 -1.01 -15.76
N ASP A 5 -27.72 -0.02 -16.58
CA ASP A 5 -27.81 1.42 -16.26
C ASP A 5 -29.17 2.02 -16.66
N ARG A 6 -29.99 1.26 -17.40
CA ARG A 6 -31.33 1.67 -17.86
C ARG A 6 -32.40 0.64 -17.53
N LEU A 7 -32.41 0.17 -16.28
CA LEU A 7 -33.42 -0.76 -15.79
C LEU A 7 -34.69 -0.01 -15.35
N PRO A 8 -35.89 -0.54 -15.66
CA PRO A 8 -37.15 -0.10 -15.04
C PRO A 8 -37.05 -0.13 -13.52
N LYS A 9 -37.81 0.73 -12.82
CA LYS A 9 -37.75 0.85 -11.34
C LYS A 9 -37.97 -0.49 -10.64
N GLU A 10 -38.86 -1.31 -11.19
CA GLU A 10 -39.23 -2.63 -10.66
C GLU A 10 -38.07 -3.64 -10.72
N LEU A 11 -37.16 -3.45 -11.67
CA LEU A 11 -36.00 -4.32 -11.91
C LEU A 11 -34.69 -3.71 -11.41
N ASN A 12 -34.69 -2.46 -10.99
CA ASN A 12 -33.49 -1.74 -10.54
C ASN A 12 -33.12 -2.11 -9.09
N ASN A 13 -32.71 -3.35 -8.88
CA ASN A 13 -32.21 -3.85 -7.59
C ASN A 13 -30.73 -4.29 -7.69
N LYS A 14 -30.08 -4.41 -6.53
CA LYS A 14 -28.63 -4.67 -6.42
C LYS A 14 -28.27 -6.06 -6.88
N GLU A 15 -29.12 -7.04 -6.58
CA GLU A 15 -28.96 -8.45 -6.90
C GLU A 15 -28.99 -8.66 -8.42
N LEU A 16 -29.96 -8.06 -9.11
CA LEU A 16 -30.10 -8.14 -10.56
C LEU A 16 -28.95 -7.42 -11.28
N LYS A 17 -28.51 -6.26 -10.78
CA LYS A 17 -27.33 -5.56 -11.33
C LYS A 17 -26.06 -6.40 -11.21
N LYS A 18 -25.86 -7.10 -10.10
CA LYS A 18 -24.75 -8.06 -9.95
C LYS A 18 -24.87 -9.21 -10.94
N ALA A 19 -26.06 -9.80 -11.07
CA ALA A 19 -26.30 -10.89 -12.02
C ALA A 19 -26.05 -10.47 -13.48
N LEU A 20 -26.48 -9.26 -13.87
CA LEU A 20 -26.19 -8.69 -15.19
C LEU A 20 -24.71 -8.46 -15.42
N ASN A 21 -23.96 -7.95 -14.44
CA ASN A 21 -22.51 -7.83 -14.54
C ASN A 21 -21.83 -9.20 -14.73
N VAL A 22 -22.27 -10.24 -14.01
CA VAL A 22 -21.74 -11.59 -14.17
C VAL A 22 -22.07 -12.14 -15.56
N LEU A 23 -23.29 -11.92 -16.04
CA LEU A 23 -23.70 -12.33 -17.39
C LEU A 23 -22.87 -11.63 -18.48
N GLU A 24 -22.60 -10.32 -18.33
CA GLU A 24 -21.74 -9.56 -19.24
C GLU A 24 -20.33 -10.17 -19.30
N VAL A 25 -19.74 -10.54 -18.16
CA VAL A 25 -18.42 -11.17 -18.10
C VAL A 25 -18.43 -12.59 -18.70
N ILE A 26 -19.47 -13.38 -18.44
CA ILE A 26 -19.58 -14.75 -18.98
C ILE A 26 -19.74 -14.72 -20.50
N ASN A 27 -20.42 -13.70 -21.05
CA ASN A 27 -20.71 -13.57 -22.47
C ASN A 27 -19.60 -12.85 -23.27
N LEU A 28 -18.46 -12.54 -22.67
CA LEU A 28 -17.29 -12.06 -23.40
C LEU A 28 -16.77 -13.15 -24.35
N SER A 29 -16.35 -12.73 -25.54
CA SER A 29 -15.52 -13.57 -26.42
C SER A 29 -14.15 -13.85 -25.78
N ASP A 30 -13.41 -14.80 -26.33
CA ASP A 30 -12.08 -15.14 -25.82
C ASP A 30 -11.11 -13.95 -25.88
N GLU A 31 -11.16 -13.14 -26.95
CA GLU A 31 -10.36 -11.91 -27.11
C GLU A 31 -10.74 -10.84 -26.10
N GLU A 32 -12.04 -10.53 -25.95
CA GLU A 32 -12.52 -9.55 -24.96
C GLU A 32 -12.22 -9.99 -23.52
N ARG A 33 -12.27 -11.29 -23.24
CA ARG A 33 -11.91 -11.85 -21.94
C ARG A 33 -10.42 -11.68 -21.67
N GLU A 34 -9.56 -11.92 -22.66
CA GLU A 34 -8.12 -11.71 -22.53
C GLU A 34 -7.80 -10.24 -22.21
N GLU A 35 -8.40 -9.30 -22.93
CA GLU A 35 -8.23 -7.86 -22.66
C GLU A 35 -8.71 -7.48 -21.24
N TYR A 36 -9.86 -8.01 -20.82
CA TYR A 36 -10.41 -7.79 -19.49
C TYR A 36 -9.46 -8.28 -18.39
N GLU A 37 -8.95 -9.51 -18.52
CA GLU A 37 -8.01 -10.11 -17.55
C GLU A 37 -6.66 -9.38 -17.56
N ASN A 38 -6.14 -8.99 -18.73
CA ASN A 38 -4.92 -8.21 -18.85
C ASN A 38 -5.04 -6.87 -18.11
N ARG A 39 -6.17 -6.18 -18.29
CA ARG A 39 -6.46 -4.94 -17.57
C ARG A 39 -6.57 -5.16 -16.06
N LEU A 40 -7.26 -6.21 -15.63
CA LEU A 40 -7.40 -6.54 -14.21
C LEU A 40 -6.03 -6.85 -13.57
N ASN A 41 -5.20 -7.60 -14.29
CA ASN A 41 -3.86 -7.93 -13.86
C ASN A 41 -2.97 -6.69 -13.76
N TRP A 42 -3.04 -5.79 -14.74
CA TRP A 42 -2.33 -4.51 -14.71
C TRP A 42 -2.72 -3.68 -13.48
N LEU A 43 -4.02 -3.50 -13.22
CA LEU A 43 -4.53 -2.77 -12.05
C LEU A 43 -4.03 -3.38 -10.74
N ARG A 44 -3.98 -4.72 -10.66
CA ARG A 44 -3.47 -5.42 -9.48
C ARG A 44 -1.98 -5.22 -9.28
N ILE A 45 -1.19 -5.25 -10.36
CA ILE A 45 0.25 -5.01 -10.32
C ILE A 45 0.53 -3.58 -9.85
N GLU A 46 -0.18 -2.61 -10.43
CA GLU A 46 -0.06 -1.20 -10.06
C GLU A 46 -0.40 -0.97 -8.59
N ALA A 47 -1.56 -1.45 -8.13
CA ALA A 47 -1.97 -1.34 -6.73
C ALA A 47 -0.96 -2.01 -5.78
N SER A 48 -0.41 -3.16 -6.16
CA SER A 48 0.61 -3.86 -5.38
C SER A 48 1.94 -3.09 -5.36
N ALA A 49 2.31 -2.45 -6.46
CA ALA A 49 3.53 -1.64 -6.54
C ALA A 49 3.44 -0.41 -5.64
N VAL A 50 2.32 0.32 -5.68
CA VAL A 50 2.06 1.48 -4.81
C VAL A 50 2.12 1.07 -3.35
N LYS A 51 1.41 0.01 -2.97
CA LYS A 51 1.40 -0.50 -1.59
C LYS A 51 2.81 -0.84 -1.10
N ARG A 52 3.60 -1.56 -1.91
CA ARG A 52 4.99 -1.90 -1.57
C ARG A 52 5.88 -0.66 -1.45
N ALA A 53 5.70 0.34 -2.31
CA ALA A 53 6.45 1.58 -2.23
C ALA A 53 6.13 2.35 -0.94
N GLU A 54 4.86 2.42 -0.55
CA GLU A 54 4.44 3.05 0.72
C GLU A 54 5.00 2.30 1.94
N GLU A 55 4.95 0.98 1.94
CA GLU A 55 5.51 0.15 3.02
C GLU A 55 7.03 0.34 3.15
N ARG A 56 7.76 0.36 2.03
CA ARG A 56 9.20 0.62 2.01
C ARG A 56 9.52 2.02 2.51
N GLY A 57 8.87 3.05 1.98
CA GLY A 57 9.09 4.43 2.41
C GLY A 57 8.79 4.65 3.89
N LYS A 58 7.77 4.00 4.45
CA LYS A 58 7.51 4.02 5.90
C LYS A 58 8.58 3.31 6.71
N ALA A 59 9.15 2.22 6.22
CA ALA A 59 10.21 1.49 6.90
C ALA A 59 11.53 2.29 6.85
N GLU A 60 11.92 2.78 5.67
CA GLU A 60 13.09 3.62 5.44
C GLU A 60 13.01 4.89 6.29
N GLY A 61 11.91 5.64 6.21
CA GLY A 61 11.75 6.87 6.99
C GLY A 61 11.75 6.68 8.52
N LYS A 62 11.36 5.49 9.01
CA LYS A 62 11.51 5.17 10.44
C LYS A 62 12.97 4.95 10.84
N VAL A 63 13.76 4.32 9.97
CA VAL A 63 15.19 4.08 10.21
C VAL A 63 15.96 5.39 10.08
N GLU A 64 15.74 6.14 9.01
CA GLU A 64 16.35 7.45 8.79
C GLU A 64 16.01 8.43 9.92
N GLY A 65 14.73 8.53 10.30
CA GLY A 65 14.32 9.42 11.39
C GLY A 65 14.94 9.06 12.74
N LYS A 66 15.16 7.77 13.03
CA LYS A 66 15.91 7.34 14.23
C LYS A 66 17.37 7.78 14.15
N ALA A 67 18.04 7.52 13.02
CA ALA A 67 19.43 7.88 12.81
C ALA A 67 19.65 9.40 12.95
N GLU A 68 18.82 10.20 12.27
CA GLU A 68 18.84 11.66 12.35
C GLU A 68 18.64 12.18 13.77
N LEU A 69 17.70 11.59 14.52
CA LEU A 69 17.43 11.95 15.91
C LEU A 69 18.66 11.69 16.80
N ILE A 70 19.28 10.51 16.70
CA ILE A 70 20.47 10.15 17.48
C ILE A 70 21.63 11.07 17.13
N GLN A 71 21.87 11.31 15.84
CA GLN A 71 22.92 12.22 15.36
C GLN A 71 22.71 13.64 15.89
N MET A 72 21.47 14.12 15.93
CA MET A 72 21.13 15.41 16.54
C MET A 72 21.42 15.44 18.04
N MET A 73 21.05 14.39 18.78
CA MET A 73 21.31 14.29 20.22
C MET A 73 22.81 14.25 20.53
N ILE A 74 23.59 13.50 19.74
CA ILE A 74 25.06 13.46 19.86
C ILE A 74 25.67 14.83 19.58
N LYS A 75 25.23 15.54 18.52
CA LYS A 75 25.67 16.91 18.22
C LYS A 75 25.35 17.90 19.34
N GLN A 76 24.28 17.68 20.10
CA GLN A 76 23.92 18.46 21.28
C GLN A 76 24.69 18.04 22.55
N GLY A 77 25.62 17.09 22.44
CA GLY A 77 26.45 16.63 23.57
C GLY A 77 25.72 15.70 24.54
N LYS A 78 24.62 15.05 24.12
CA LYS A 78 23.96 14.04 24.95
C LYS A 78 24.85 12.81 25.11
N THR A 79 24.84 12.25 26.31
CA THR A 79 25.52 10.98 26.61
C THR A 79 24.74 9.79 26.05
N ILE A 80 25.40 8.66 25.87
CA ILE A 80 24.76 7.44 25.36
C ILE A 80 23.64 7.00 26.31
N GLU A 81 23.85 7.10 27.62
CA GLU A 81 22.88 6.74 28.64
C GLU A 81 21.60 7.59 28.52
N GLN A 82 21.73 8.89 28.25
CA GLN A 82 20.59 9.78 28.02
C GLN A 82 19.86 9.45 26.72
N ILE A 83 20.58 9.07 25.66
CA ILE A 83 19.97 8.68 24.38
C ILE A 83 19.17 7.39 24.55
N ILE A 84 19.70 6.42 25.30
CA ILE A 84 18.97 5.18 25.67
C ILE A 84 17.69 5.54 26.43
N GLU A 85 17.76 6.44 27.41
CA GLU A 85 16.60 6.88 28.19
C GLU A 85 15.51 7.54 27.33
N PHE A 86 15.88 8.40 26.37
CA PHE A 86 14.90 9.07 25.51
C PHE A 86 14.30 8.19 24.42
N THR A 87 15.11 7.30 23.84
CA THR A 87 14.73 6.56 22.63
C THR A 87 14.31 5.12 22.91
N GLY A 88 14.70 4.57 24.07
CA GLY A 88 14.52 3.16 24.42
C GLY A 88 15.35 2.20 23.57
N LEU A 89 16.30 2.72 22.78
CA LEU A 89 17.14 1.92 21.90
C LEU A 89 18.28 1.25 22.69
N PRO A 90 18.69 0.03 22.30
CA PRO A 90 19.84 -0.62 22.89
C PRO A 90 21.12 0.15 22.54
N LYS A 91 22.13 0.01 23.40
CA LYS A 91 23.40 0.71 23.24
C LYS A 91 24.07 0.36 21.90
N GLU A 92 23.96 -0.90 21.49
CA GLU A 92 24.53 -1.42 20.24
C GLU A 92 23.93 -0.69 19.02
N GLU A 93 22.61 -0.50 18.96
CA GLU A 93 21.92 0.21 17.86
C GLU A 93 22.34 1.69 17.81
N ILE A 94 22.56 2.33 18.98
CA ILE A 94 23.04 3.71 19.05
C ILE A 94 24.50 3.83 18.58
N GLU A 95 25.35 2.85 18.91
CA GLU A 95 26.76 2.83 18.50
C GLU A 95 26.92 2.56 17.00
N GLU A 96 26.09 1.69 16.41
CA GLU A 96 26.04 1.49 14.96
C GLU A 96 25.64 2.77 14.23
N LEU A 97 24.60 3.45 14.71
CA LEU A 97 24.08 4.71 14.11
C LEU A 97 25.02 5.91 14.31
N LYS A 98 26.07 5.78 15.13
CA LYS A 98 27.12 6.79 15.33
C LYS A 98 28.25 6.67 14.29
N LEU A 99 28.40 5.50 13.66
CA LEU A 99 29.49 5.18 12.72
C LEU A 99 29.16 5.55 11.26
N GLU A 100 27.89 5.86 10.96
CA GLU A 100 27.45 6.54 9.73
C GLU A 100 27.55 8.08 9.86
#